data_AF-A0A0B1P225-F1
#
_entry.id   AF-A0A0B1P225-F1
#
_cell.length_a   1.000
_cell.length_b   1.000
_cell.length_c   1.000
_cell.angle_alpha   90.00
_cell.angle_beta   90.00
_cell.angle_gamma   90.00
#
_symmetry.space_group_name_H-M   'P 1'
#
loop_
_entity.id
_entity.type
_entity.pdbx_description
1 polymer ?
#
loop_
_entity_poly.entity_id
_entity_poly.type
_entity_poly.pdbx_seq_one_letter_code
_entity_poly.pdbx_strand_id
1 'polypeptide(L)'
;MLEGQVEVTKSMLADEIERVSTIRPAFVKPYGASNPDAPHRTWMAFFSEIPRTGFTVFDEYGVTRNFKKKQQIEFCKRCNGHHNIRTCSRAPSCGNCGSTMHSQDVCMAATKCRNCGGPHRSDSHRCLARPTRTSKPTKEQLKVYRKAGDREYQAVVRANAAEARALSAEQSDGVNETPNSSQISEINAEN
;
A
#
# COMPACT_ATOMS: atom_id res chain seq x y z
N MET A 1 -29.78 21.55 26.42
CA MET A 1 -29.44 22.44 25.29
C MET A 1 -28.75 23.64 25.91
N LEU A 2 -27.47 23.86 25.61
CA LEU A 2 -26.74 25.02 26.14
C LEU A 2 -27.09 26.21 25.25
N GLU A 3 -27.70 27.24 25.83
CA GLU A 3 -28.03 28.50 25.17
C GLU A 3 -26.76 29.13 24.58
N GLY A 4 -26.78 29.49 23.28
CA GLY A 4 -25.70 30.25 22.64
C GLY A 4 -24.85 29.52 21.59
N GLN A 5 -25.10 28.24 21.27
CA GLN A 5 -24.45 27.59 20.13
C GLN A 5 -25.21 27.88 18.82
N VAL A 6 -24.58 28.64 17.93
CA VAL A 6 -25.07 28.87 16.57
C VAL A 6 -24.38 27.90 15.61
N GLU A 7 -25.16 27.14 14.85
CA GLU A 7 -24.60 26.26 13.82
C GLU A 7 -24.00 27.11 12.69
N VAL A 8 -22.70 26.95 12.45
CA VAL A 8 -22.00 27.65 11.36
C VAL A 8 -22.36 27.00 10.02
N THR A 9 -23.04 27.75 9.16
CA THR A 9 -23.35 27.34 7.78
C THR A 9 -22.22 27.67 6.80
N LYS A 10 -22.28 27.08 5.60
CA LYS A 10 -21.31 27.36 4.52
C LYS A 10 -21.26 28.85 4.13
N SER A 11 -22.41 29.51 4.06
CA SER A 11 -22.50 30.94 3.68
C SER A 11 -21.93 31.82 4.78
N MET A 12 -22.33 31.59 6.04
CA MET A 12 -21.79 32.33 7.18
C MET A 12 -20.27 32.27 7.25
N LEU A 13 -19.70 31.07 7.03
CA LEU A 13 -18.26 30.90 7.00
C LEU A 13 -17.61 31.61 5.80
N ALA A 14 -18.23 31.57 4.62
CA ALA A 14 -17.71 32.26 3.44
C ALA A 14 -17.72 33.79 3.62
N ASP A 15 -18.80 34.35 4.16
CA ASP A 15 -18.94 35.78 4.39
C ASP A 15 -17.96 36.28 5.48
N GLU A 16 -17.77 35.50 6.54
CA GLU A 16 -16.77 35.80 7.56
C GLU A 16 -15.34 35.75 7.02
N ILE A 17 -15.01 34.73 6.21
CA ILE A 17 -13.70 34.64 5.54
C ILE A 17 -13.47 35.86 4.64
N GLU A 18 -14.49 36.28 3.88
CA GLU A 18 -14.40 37.47 3.02
C GLU A 18 -14.15 38.74 3.86
N ARG A 19 -14.85 38.89 4.99
CA ARG A 19 -14.68 40.02 5.92
C ARG A 19 -13.26 40.11 6.47
N VAL A 20 -12.67 38.99 6.92
CA VAL A 20 -11.37 38.98 7.61
C VAL A 20 -10.18 38.87 6.67
N SER A 21 -10.35 38.26 5.49
CA SER A 21 -9.26 38.03 4.54
C SER A 21 -9.31 38.92 3.29
N THR A 22 -10.38 39.72 3.12
CA THR A 22 -10.69 40.54 1.92
C THR A 22 -10.87 39.74 0.63
N ILE A 23 -10.89 38.41 0.69
CA ILE A 23 -11.05 37.53 -0.46
C ILE A 23 -12.17 36.53 -0.16
N ARG A 24 -13.16 36.49 -1.06
CA ARG A 24 -14.23 35.49 -0.98
C ARG A 24 -13.69 34.11 -1.41
N PRO A 25 -13.88 33.04 -0.62
CA PRO A 25 -13.53 31.71 -1.06
C PRO A 25 -14.45 31.28 -2.20
N ALA A 26 -13.89 30.66 -3.24
CA ALA A 26 -14.64 30.10 -4.36
C ALA A 26 -15.54 28.94 -3.91
N PHE A 27 -15.11 28.18 -2.89
CA PHE A 27 -15.86 27.06 -2.36
C PHE A 27 -15.50 26.76 -0.91
N VAL A 28 -16.49 26.31 -0.13
CA VAL A 28 -16.33 25.94 1.29
C VAL A 28 -16.99 24.59 1.56
N LYS A 29 -16.29 23.68 2.23
CA LYS A 29 -16.85 22.39 2.66
C LYS A 29 -16.31 21.91 4.01
N PRO A 30 -17.02 21.00 4.68
CA PRO A 30 -16.49 20.28 5.82
C PRO A 30 -15.22 19.49 5.47
N TYR A 31 -14.26 19.41 6.39
CA TYR A 31 -13.05 18.61 6.26
C TYR A 31 -13.13 17.35 7.11
N GLY A 32 -12.85 16.19 6.49
CA GLY A 32 -12.88 14.88 7.16
C GLY A 32 -14.31 14.36 7.39
N ALA A 33 -14.41 13.22 8.08
CA ALA A 33 -15.70 12.74 8.56
C ALA A 33 -16.11 13.60 9.77
N SER A 34 -17.18 14.38 9.62
CA SER A 34 -17.73 15.16 10.72
C SER A 34 -18.70 14.27 11.51
N ASN A 35 -18.37 13.97 12.76
CA ASN A 35 -19.36 13.48 13.71
C ASN A 35 -20.40 14.60 13.93
N PRO A 36 -21.70 14.38 13.65
CA PRO A 36 -22.74 15.39 13.85
C PRO A 36 -22.84 15.84 15.32
N ASP A 37 -22.44 14.98 16.27
CA ASP A 37 -22.48 15.29 17.71
C ASP A 37 -21.22 16.01 18.22
N ALA A 38 -20.24 16.30 17.35
CA ALA A 38 -19.01 16.96 17.77
C ALA A 38 -19.25 18.45 18.07
N PRO A 39 -18.71 19.00 19.18
CA PRO A 39 -18.89 20.41 19.54
C PRO A 39 -18.16 21.37 18.59
N HIS A 40 -17.19 20.87 17.79
CA HIS A 40 -16.42 21.66 16.83
C HIS A 40 -16.30 20.92 15.50
N ARG A 41 -16.33 21.67 14.40
CA ARG A 41 -16.18 21.13 13.04
C ARG A 41 -15.07 21.84 12.29
N THR A 42 -14.19 21.08 11.65
CA THR A 42 -13.18 21.65 10.75
C THR A 42 -13.76 21.87 9.37
N TRP A 43 -13.53 23.06 8.82
CA TRP A 43 -13.91 23.43 7.45
C TRP A 43 -12.69 23.65 6.56
N MET A 44 -12.89 23.55 5.25
CA MET A 44 -11.90 23.81 4.22
C MET A 44 -12.46 24.82 3.22
N ALA A 45 -11.76 25.94 3.08
CA ALA A 45 -12.04 26.97 2.11
C ALA A 45 -11.05 26.89 0.94
N PHE A 46 -11.55 27.05 -0.28
CA PHE A 46 -10.80 27.03 -1.52
C PHE A 46 -10.85 28.41 -2.13
N PHE A 47 -9.69 28.93 -2.55
CA PHE A 47 -9.57 30.26 -3.10
C PHE A 47 -8.92 30.20 -4.49
N SER A 48 -9.34 31.08 -5.39
CA SER A 48 -8.69 31.27 -6.70
C SER A 48 -7.39 32.06 -6.58
N GLU A 49 -7.30 32.91 -5.55
CA GLU A 49 -6.14 33.72 -5.22
C GLU A 49 -5.67 33.39 -3.79
N ILE A 50 -4.40 33.63 -3.48
CA ILE A 50 -3.86 33.29 -2.16
C ILE A 50 -4.30 34.37 -1.16
N PRO A 51 -5.15 34.06 -0.16
CA PRO A 51 -5.48 35.02 0.88
C PRO A 51 -4.25 35.27 1.76
N ARG A 52 -4.24 36.40 2.46
CA ARG A 52 -3.24 36.66 3.51
C ARG A 52 -3.31 35.52 4.52
N THR A 53 -2.19 34.90 4.86
CA THR A 53 -2.17 33.77 5.79
C THR A 53 -2.30 34.21 7.24
N GLY A 54 -2.91 33.39 8.10
CA GLY A 54 -2.90 33.59 9.55
C GLY A 54 -4.06 34.41 10.12
N PHE A 55 -5.14 34.64 9.36
CA PHE A 55 -6.36 35.22 9.91
C PHE A 55 -7.14 34.21 10.77
N THR A 56 -7.87 34.75 11.74
CA THR A 56 -8.87 34.06 12.54
C THR A 56 -10.26 34.30 11.94
N VAL A 57 -11.16 33.36 12.13
CA VAL A 57 -12.55 33.41 11.65
C VAL A 57 -13.44 33.36 12.90
N PHE A 58 -14.45 34.23 12.98
CA PHE A 58 -15.36 34.36 14.13
C PHE A 58 -14.67 34.70 15.46
N ASP A 59 -13.50 35.33 15.40
CA ASP A 59 -12.68 35.66 16.58
C ASP A 59 -12.35 34.44 17.48
N GLU A 60 -12.51 33.22 16.95
CA GLU A 60 -12.10 32.01 17.65
C GLU A 60 -10.57 31.89 17.67
N TYR A 61 -10.02 31.38 18.78
CA TYR A 61 -8.58 31.15 19.00
C TYR A 61 -7.90 30.20 17.98
N GLY A 62 -8.64 29.70 16.97
CA GLY A 62 -8.14 28.86 15.90
C GLY A 62 -7.57 29.68 14.73
N VAL A 63 -6.25 29.67 14.58
CA VAL A 63 -5.60 30.26 13.40
C VAL A 63 -5.89 29.42 12.15
N THR A 64 -6.34 30.06 11.07
CA THR A 64 -6.51 29.40 9.76
C THR A 64 -5.17 28.87 9.26
N ARG A 65 -5.10 27.57 8.96
CA ARG A 65 -3.88 26.91 8.46
C ARG A 65 -4.02 26.54 6.99
N ASN A 66 -2.99 26.84 6.20
CA ASN A 66 -2.89 26.36 4.83
C ASN A 66 -2.94 24.84 4.79
N PHE A 67 -3.83 24.30 3.96
CA PHE A 67 -3.89 22.86 3.72
C PHE A 67 -2.64 22.43 2.94
N LYS A 68 -1.71 21.76 3.62
CA LYS A 68 -0.57 21.13 2.97
C LYS A 68 -1.01 19.78 2.41
N LYS A 69 -0.97 19.63 1.08
CA LYS A 69 -1.14 18.31 0.44
C LYS A 69 -0.19 17.34 1.11
N LYS A 70 -0.71 16.20 1.56
CA LYS A 70 0.10 15.15 2.19
C LYS A 70 1.18 14.72 1.19
N GLN A 71 2.45 14.71 1.62
CA GLN A 71 3.55 14.23 0.79
C GLN A 71 3.20 12.83 0.27
N GLN A 72 3.31 12.63 -1.05
CA GLN A 72 3.19 11.29 -1.61
C GLN A 72 4.37 10.45 -1.12
N ILE A 73 4.09 9.23 -0.67
CA ILE A 73 5.15 8.26 -0.38
C ILE A 73 5.70 7.83 -1.74
N GLU A 74 6.82 8.40 -2.13
CA GLU A 74 7.48 8.06 -3.38
C GLU A 74 8.04 6.64 -3.32
N PHE A 75 7.61 5.81 -4.28
CA PHE A 75 8.13 4.48 -4.50
C PHE A 75 8.82 4.43 -5.87
N CYS A 76 10.12 4.17 -5.87
CA CYS A 76 10.91 4.09 -7.07
C CYS A 76 10.70 2.73 -7.75
N LYS A 77 9.94 2.71 -8.85
CA LYS A 77 9.71 1.50 -9.67
C LYS A 77 10.99 0.92 -10.28
N ARG A 78 12.04 1.74 -10.43
CA ARG A 78 13.35 1.31 -10.95
C ARG A 78 14.02 0.36 -9.96
N CYS A 79 14.24 0.78 -8.72
CA CYS A 79 15.04 0.01 -7.76
C CYS A 79 14.23 -0.60 -6.59
N ASN A 80 12.90 -0.48 -6.62
CA ASN A 80 11.98 -0.95 -5.59
C ASN A 80 12.18 -0.33 -4.20
N GLY A 81 12.71 0.90 -4.15
CA GLY A 81 13.03 1.63 -2.92
C GLY A 81 12.13 2.83 -2.65
N HIS A 82 12.14 3.31 -1.41
CA HIS A 82 11.39 4.51 -0.98
C HIS A 82 12.32 5.72 -0.87
N HIS A 83 12.47 6.47 -1.96
CA HIS A 83 13.25 7.71 -2.05
C HIS A 83 12.80 8.55 -3.24
N ASN A 84 13.40 9.74 -3.41
CA ASN A 84 13.11 10.59 -4.56
C ASN A 84 13.40 9.84 -5.86
N ILE A 85 12.40 9.74 -6.75
CA ILE A 85 12.51 8.95 -7.97
C ILE A 85 13.43 9.63 -9.00
N ARG A 86 13.42 10.97 -9.03
CA ARG A 86 14.18 11.76 -10.03
C ARG A 86 15.69 11.66 -9.84
N THR A 87 16.15 11.43 -8.60
CA THR A 87 17.58 11.33 -8.27
C THR A 87 18.07 9.89 -8.14
N CYS A 88 17.27 8.90 -8.55
CA CYS A 88 17.62 7.49 -8.44
C CYS A 88 18.70 7.09 -9.46
N SER A 89 19.92 6.86 -8.97
CA SER A 89 21.03 6.30 -9.76
C SER A 89 21.11 4.77 -9.73
N ARG A 90 20.28 4.08 -8.94
CA ARG A 90 20.31 2.62 -8.79
C ARG A 90 19.85 1.91 -10.06
N ALA A 91 20.47 0.78 -10.37
CA ALA A 91 20.06 -0.08 -11.48
C ALA A 91 18.59 -0.55 -11.34
N PRO A 92 17.89 -0.76 -12.47
CA PRO A 92 16.59 -1.43 -12.45
C PRO A 92 16.70 -2.80 -11.76
N SER A 93 15.74 -3.13 -10.90
CA SER A 93 15.69 -4.42 -10.22
C SER A 93 14.32 -5.07 -10.35
N CYS A 94 14.33 -6.40 -10.42
CA CYS A 94 13.15 -7.24 -10.45
C CYS A 94 12.28 -6.98 -9.22
N GLY A 95 11.00 -6.69 -9.42
CA GLY A 95 10.06 -6.41 -8.33
C GLY A 95 9.75 -7.63 -7.45
N ASN A 96 10.05 -8.85 -7.92
CA ASN A 96 9.79 -10.09 -7.20
C ASN A 96 10.98 -10.51 -6.33
N CYS A 97 12.22 -10.45 -6.84
CA CYS A 97 13.40 -10.96 -6.12
C CYS A 97 14.51 -9.92 -5.88
N GLY A 98 14.39 -8.73 -6.47
CA GLY A 98 15.38 -7.66 -6.35
C GLY A 98 16.64 -7.84 -7.20
N SER A 99 16.73 -8.88 -8.04
CA SER A 99 17.83 -9.09 -8.98
C SER A 99 17.89 -7.98 -10.04
N THR A 100 19.10 -7.58 -10.44
CA THR A 100 19.32 -6.66 -11.56
C THR A 100 19.59 -7.39 -12.88
N MET A 101 19.62 -8.74 -12.85
CA MET A 101 20.02 -9.57 -13.99
C MET A 101 18.87 -9.89 -14.94
N HIS A 102 17.63 -9.70 -14.51
CA HIS A 102 16.45 -10.05 -15.27
C HIS A 102 15.29 -9.11 -14.96
N SER A 103 14.31 -9.06 -15.87
CA SER A 103 13.05 -8.35 -15.70
C SER A 103 12.03 -9.18 -14.91
N GLN A 104 10.97 -8.53 -14.43
CA GLN A 104 9.99 -9.16 -13.53
C GLN A 104 9.20 -10.29 -14.22
N ASP A 105 8.99 -10.20 -15.54
CA ASP A 105 8.23 -11.14 -16.36
C ASP A 105 8.90 -12.51 -16.52
N VAL A 106 10.23 -12.57 -16.52
CA VAL A 106 10.99 -13.84 -16.60
C VAL A 106 11.43 -14.37 -15.23
N CYS A 107 10.98 -13.72 -14.14
CA CYS A 107 11.41 -14.08 -12.80
C CYS A 107 10.66 -15.32 -12.28
N MET A 108 11.40 -16.40 -12.06
CA MET A 108 10.87 -17.64 -11.45
C MET A 108 11.03 -17.71 -9.93
N ALA A 109 11.64 -16.69 -9.31
CA ALA A 109 11.86 -16.69 -7.87
C ALA A 109 10.57 -16.32 -7.11
N ALA A 110 10.39 -16.94 -5.93
CA ALA A 110 9.34 -16.55 -5.00
C ALA A 110 9.46 -15.07 -4.64
N THR A 111 8.32 -14.39 -4.53
CA THR A 111 8.28 -12.95 -4.27
C THR A 111 8.79 -12.65 -2.85
N LYS A 112 9.82 -11.83 -2.76
CA LYS A 112 10.43 -11.35 -1.53
C LYS A 112 10.58 -9.83 -1.53
N CYS A 113 10.05 -9.17 -0.52
CA CYS A 113 10.12 -7.72 -0.40
C CYS A 113 11.56 -7.26 -0.20
N ARG A 114 12.02 -6.31 -1.03
CA ARG A 114 13.37 -5.74 -0.95
C ARG A 114 13.63 -4.95 0.33
N ASN A 115 12.57 -4.38 0.91
CA ASN A 115 12.65 -3.43 2.02
C ASN A 115 12.49 -4.11 3.40
N CYS A 116 11.52 -5.01 3.55
CA CYS A 116 11.24 -5.73 4.81
C CYS A 116 11.49 -7.25 4.75
N GLY A 117 11.80 -7.85 3.60
CA GLY A 117 12.06 -9.29 3.49
C GLY A 117 10.83 -10.21 3.51
N GLY A 118 9.61 -9.67 3.66
CA GLY A 118 8.37 -10.44 3.69
C GLY A 118 7.94 -11.03 2.34
N PRO A 119 7.00 -11.99 2.32
CA PRO A 119 6.52 -12.69 1.10
C PRO A 119 5.52 -11.84 0.31
N HIS A 120 5.95 -10.65 -0.13
CA HIS A 120 5.14 -9.73 -0.93
C HIS A 120 6.03 -8.75 -1.70
N ARG A 121 5.49 -8.05 -2.68
CA ARG A 121 6.23 -7.03 -3.46
C ARG A 121 6.53 -5.79 -2.60
N SER A 122 7.55 -5.03 -2.99
CA SER A 122 8.02 -3.85 -2.25
C SER A 122 7.06 -2.66 -2.26
N ASP A 123 6.17 -2.58 -3.24
CA ASP A 123 5.10 -1.58 -3.36
C ASP A 123 3.84 -1.96 -2.56
N SER A 124 3.80 -3.16 -1.97
CA SER A 124 2.66 -3.63 -1.20
C SER A 124 2.41 -2.79 0.06
N HIS A 125 1.13 -2.58 0.36
CA HIS A 125 0.68 -1.99 1.62
C HIS A 125 1.03 -2.86 2.84
N ARG A 126 1.35 -4.14 2.65
CA ARG A 126 1.83 -5.05 3.71
C ARG A 126 3.25 -4.77 4.17
N CYS A 127 4.03 -3.98 3.40
CA CYS A 127 5.42 -3.70 3.71
C CYS A 127 5.56 -2.79 4.94
N LEU A 128 5.96 -3.34 6.08
CA LEU A 128 6.23 -2.56 7.30
C LEU A 128 7.36 -1.53 7.14
N ALA A 129 8.29 -1.78 6.20
CA ALA A 129 9.35 -0.83 5.86
C ALA A 129 8.87 0.32 4.95
N ARG A 130 7.59 0.34 4.56
CA ARG A 130 7.01 1.43 3.78
C ARG A 130 6.88 2.67 4.67
N PRO A 131 7.41 3.83 4.27
CA PRO A 131 7.17 5.08 4.97
C PRO A 131 5.69 5.37 5.14
N THR A 132 5.34 5.91 6.29
CA THR A 132 4.01 6.48 6.49
C THR A 132 4.00 7.93 6.03
N ARG A 133 2.82 8.54 6.03
CA ARG A 133 2.66 9.95 5.67
C ARG A 133 3.25 10.91 6.71
N THR A 134 3.53 10.42 7.91
CA THR A 134 3.99 11.22 9.06
C THR A 134 5.45 10.90 9.41
N SER A 135 5.91 9.69 9.16
CA SER A 135 7.27 9.26 9.53
C SER A 135 7.84 8.18 8.61
N LYS A 136 9.17 8.18 8.51
CA LYS A 136 9.93 7.07 7.92
C LYS A 136 10.39 6.12 9.03
N PRO A 137 10.36 4.79 8.81
CA PRO A 137 10.91 3.84 9.76
C PRO A 137 12.37 4.13 10.12
N THR A 138 12.72 4.01 11.40
CA THR A 138 14.10 4.15 11.87
C THR A 138 14.95 2.95 11.45
N LYS A 139 16.28 3.08 11.57
CA LYS A 139 17.20 1.98 11.25
C LYS A 139 16.94 0.75 12.13
N GLU A 140 16.58 0.97 13.39
CA GLU A 140 16.27 -0.05 14.39
C GLU A 140 14.96 -0.75 14.05
N GLN A 141 13.90 0.00 13.71
CA GLN A 141 12.63 -0.56 13.25
C GLN A 141 12.82 -1.40 11.97
N LEU A 142 13.62 -0.92 11.02
CA LEU A 142 13.93 -1.67 9.80
C LEU A 142 14.65 -2.99 10.08
N LYS A 143 15.51 -3.06 11.10
CA LYS A 143 16.13 -4.34 11.51
C LYS A 143 15.08 -5.33 12.01
N VAL A 144 14.16 -4.88 12.86
CA VAL A 144 13.07 -5.71 13.39
C VAL A 144 12.16 -6.19 12.26
N TYR A 145 11.75 -5.29 11.35
CA TYR A 145 10.91 -5.65 10.21
C TYR A 145 11.58 -6.64 9.28
N ARG A 146 12.89 -6.51 9.01
CA ARG A 146 13.63 -7.48 8.20
C ARG A 146 13.66 -8.86 8.83
N LYS A 147 13.87 -8.95 10.14
CA LYS A 147 13.88 -10.23 10.87
C LYS A 147 12.49 -10.89 10.83
N ALA A 148 11.44 -10.13 11.07
CA ALA A 148 10.06 -10.64 11.03
C ALA A 148 9.64 -11.05 9.62
N GLY A 149 9.90 -10.20 8.62
CA GLY A 149 9.56 -10.47 7.23
C GLY A 149 10.34 -11.67 6.67
N ASP A 150 11.63 -11.80 6.97
CA ASP A 150 12.40 -12.97 6.55
C ASP A 150 11.84 -14.26 7.16
N ARG A 151 11.45 -14.24 8.45
CA ARG A 151 10.77 -15.38 9.08
C ARG A 151 9.47 -15.77 8.37
N GLU A 152 8.63 -14.78 8.04
CA GLU A 152 7.37 -15.00 7.31
C GLU A 152 7.64 -15.57 5.90
N TYR A 153 8.61 -15.01 5.18
CA TYR A 153 9.02 -15.49 3.87
C TYR A 153 9.49 -16.95 3.91
N GLN A 154 10.36 -17.28 4.87
CA GLN A 154 10.86 -18.65 5.03
C GLN A 154 9.74 -19.65 5.39
N ALA A 155 8.72 -19.23 6.14
CA ALA A 155 7.57 -20.07 6.42
C ALA A 155 6.77 -20.38 5.15
N VAL A 156 6.51 -19.37 4.31
CA VAL A 156 5.83 -19.55 3.01
C VAL A 156 6.65 -20.45 2.08
N VAL A 157 7.96 -20.23 1.96
CA VAL A 157 8.82 -21.08 1.13
C VAL A 157 8.79 -22.53 1.58
N ARG A 158 8.82 -22.79 2.90
CA ARG A 158 8.70 -24.16 3.43
C ARG A 158 7.33 -24.78 3.16
N ALA A 159 6.25 -24.02 3.31
CA ALA A 159 4.90 -24.50 3.02
C ALA A 159 4.76 -24.89 1.54
N ASN A 160 5.16 -24.01 0.63
CA ASN A 160 5.12 -24.28 -0.81
C ASN A 160 5.97 -25.50 -1.19
N ALA A 161 7.14 -25.68 -0.56
CA ALA A 161 7.99 -26.85 -0.80
C ALA A 161 7.36 -28.15 -0.25
N ALA A 162 6.63 -28.08 0.86
CA ALA A 162 5.90 -29.23 1.38
C ALA A 162 4.71 -29.60 0.48
N GLU A 163 3.95 -28.61 0.02
CA GLU A 163 2.85 -28.79 -0.94
C GLU A 163 3.35 -29.42 -2.24
N ALA A 164 4.45 -28.92 -2.81
CA ALA A 164 5.03 -29.49 -4.02
C ALA A 164 5.46 -30.96 -3.86
N ARG A 165 5.97 -31.33 -2.67
CA ARG A 165 6.32 -32.73 -2.36
C ARG A 165 5.07 -33.62 -2.23
N ALA A 166 4.02 -33.13 -1.58
CA ALA A 166 2.77 -33.86 -1.45
C ALA A 166 2.13 -34.15 -2.82
N LEU A 167 2.05 -33.13 -3.69
CA LEU A 167 1.54 -33.29 -5.06
C LEU A 167 2.35 -34.28 -5.89
N SER A 168 3.67 -34.32 -5.69
CA SER A 168 4.53 -35.28 -6.38
C SER A 168 4.31 -36.72 -5.90
N ALA A 169 4.01 -36.92 -4.61
CA ALA A 169 3.71 -38.24 -4.05
C ALA A 169 2.34 -38.77 -4.52
N GLU A 170 1.32 -37.91 -4.61
CA GLU A 170 0.00 -38.28 -5.11
C GLU A 170 0.02 -38.66 -6.61
N GLN A 171 0.89 -38.04 -7.42
CA GLN A 171 1.07 -38.40 -8.83
C GLN A 171 1.78 -39.76 -9.02
N SER A 172 2.63 -40.18 -8.08
CA SER A 172 3.27 -41.51 -8.16
C SER A 172 2.33 -42.66 -7.80
N ASP A 173 1.30 -42.43 -6.99
CA ASP A 173 0.35 -43.47 -6.57
C ASP A 173 -0.75 -43.75 -7.63
N GLY A 174 -0.95 -42.86 -8.60
CA GLY A 174 -1.98 -42.98 -9.65
C GLY A 174 -1.57 -43.68 -10.96
N VAL A 175 -0.34 -44.18 -11.09
CA VAL A 175 0.17 -44.80 -12.35
C VAL A 175 0.09 -46.34 -12.35
N ASN A 176 -0.32 -46.97 -11.24
CA ASN A 176 -0.35 -48.44 -11.10
C ASN A 176 -1.74 -49.08 -11.27
N GLU A 177 -2.56 -48.62 -12.22
CA GLU A 177 -3.72 -49.41 -12.69
C GLU A 177 -3.70 -49.53 -14.22
N THR A 178 -3.03 -50.56 -14.71
CA THR A 178 -3.29 -51.13 -16.05
C THR A 178 -4.14 -52.39 -15.87
N PRO A 179 -5.34 -52.49 -16.49
CA PRO A 179 -6.06 -53.75 -16.54
C PRO A 179 -5.42 -54.65 -17.61
N ASN A 180 -4.79 -55.70 -17.08
CA ASN A 180 -4.55 -57.03 -17.62
C ASN A 180 -4.99 -57.35 -19.07
N SER A 181 -3.95 -57.66 -19.86
CA SER A 181 -3.84 -58.59 -21.00
C SER A 181 -5.06 -59.43 -21.38
N SER A 182 -5.44 -59.36 -22.66
CA SER A 182 -6.19 -60.42 -23.36
C SER A 182 -5.53 -60.65 -24.71
N GLN A 183 -4.85 -61.79 -24.86
CA GLN A 183 -4.82 -62.63 -26.07
C GLN A 183 -3.85 -63.80 -25.87
N ILE A 184 -4.42 -64.99 -25.60
CA ILE A 184 -3.79 -66.27 -25.92
C ILE A 184 -4.54 -66.81 -27.14
N SER A 185 -3.82 -67.07 -28.22
CA SER A 185 -4.22 -68.04 -29.24
C SER A 185 -2.95 -68.67 -29.81
N GLU A 186 -2.63 -69.86 -29.30
CA GLU A 186 -1.72 -70.80 -29.95
C GLU A 186 -2.40 -71.35 -31.22
N ILE A 187 -1.67 -71.34 -32.33
CA ILE A 187 -2.01 -72.13 -33.51
C ILE A 187 -0.73 -72.85 -33.93
N ASN A 188 -0.73 -74.17 -33.78
CA ASN A 188 0.20 -75.07 -34.44
C ASN A 188 -0.63 -75.96 -35.38
N ALA A 189 -0.27 -76.00 -36.66
CA ALA A 189 -0.44 -77.18 -37.52
C ALA A 189 0.35 -76.99 -38.82
N GLU A 190 1.48 -77.69 -38.93
CA GLU A 190 1.97 -78.22 -40.21
C GLU A 190 1.87 -79.76 -40.13
N ASN A 191 1.33 -80.33 -41.22
CA ASN A 191 1.03 -81.73 -41.57
C ASN A 191 -0.24 -82.38 -41.00
#